data_AF-A0A5C6Y4P6-F1
#
_entry.id   AF-A0A5C6Y4P6-F1
#
_cell.length_a   1.000
_cell.length_b   1.000
_cell.length_c   1.000
_cell.angle_alpha   90.00
_cell.angle_beta   90.00
_cell.angle_gamma   90.00
#
_symmetry.space_group_name_H-M   'P 1'
#
loop_
_entity.id
_entity.type
_entity.pdbx_description
1 polymer ?
#
loop_
_entity_poly.entity_id
_entity_poly.type
_entity_poly.pdbx_seq_one_letter_code
_entity_poly.pdbx_strand_id
1 'polypeptide(L)'
;MFDLENMVSKDDRFPEATRDIWQHRVNNVDWEEDWIFNDYTFNLLNCDDLNFLDFICEMIHPFARADKSEVHKLLQIFTDNLTYDNFEIVEKTRISNKPIFVGRIKINGKESSAKKGRAIKRC
;
A
#
# COMPACT_ATOMS: atom_id res chain seq x y z
N MET A 1 -7.66 4.34 -1.70
CA MET A 1 -6.59 5.14 -1.05
C MET A 1 -6.91 6.64 -1.22
N PHE A 2 -6.13 7.54 -0.63
CA PHE A 2 -6.31 9.00 -0.59
C PHE A 2 -7.01 9.65 -1.80
N ASP A 3 -8.00 10.50 -1.51
CA ASP A 3 -8.72 11.29 -2.51
C ASP A 3 -8.01 12.64 -2.73
N LEU A 4 -7.00 12.64 -3.59
CA LEU A 4 -6.13 13.80 -3.81
C LEU A 4 -6.88 15.03 -4.38
N GLU A 5 -8.02 14.82 -5.04
CA GLU A 5 -8.85 15.90 -5.59
C GLU A 5 -9.64 16.63 -4.50
N ASN A 6 -9.95 15.96 -3.39
CA ASN A 6 -10.69 16.55 -2.27
C ASN A 6 -9.80 16.87 -1.05
N MET A 7 -8.51 16.53 -1.11
CA MET A 7 -7.54 16.88 -0.07
C MET A 7 -7.04 18.31 -0.24
N VAL A 8 -6.96 19.04 0.88
CA VAL A 8 -6.42 20.40 0.92
C VAL A 8 -4.92 20.37 0.63
N SER A 9 -4.47 21.26 -0.25
CA SER A 9 -3.06 21.51 -0.56
C SER A 9 -2.27 22.00 0.67
N LYS A 10 -0.97 21.72 0.72
CA LYS A 10 -0.08 22.34 1.72
C LYS A 10 0.48 23.67 1.25
N ASP A 11 0.52 23.86 -0.05
CA ASP A 11 0.80 25.11 -0.69
C ASP A 11 -0.51 25.87 -0.94
N ASP A 12 -0.68 27.01 -0.25
CA ASP A 12 -1.89 27.84 -0.31
C ASP A 12 -2.16 28.44 -1.70
N ARG A 13 -1.17 28.38 -2.61
CA ARG A 13 -1.31 28.75 -4.02
C ARG A 13 -2.18 27.77 -4.80
N PHE A 14 -2.38 26.55 -4.30
CA PHE A 14 -3.20 25.52 -4.93
C PHE A 14 -4.38 25.10 -4.04
N PRO A 15 -5.56 24.81 -4.60
CA PRO A 15 -6.69 24.38 -3.79
C PRO A 15 -6.57 22.91 -3.36
N GLU A 16 -6.17 22.03 -4.28
CA GLU A 16 -6.17 20.58 -4.10
C GLU A 16 -4.76 19.98 -4.09
N ALA A 17 -4.55 18.94 -3.29
CA ALA A 17 -3.29 18.21 -3.19
C ALA A 17 -2.82 17.65 -4.54
N THR A 18 -3.73 17.23 -5.43
CA THR A 18 -3.37 16.81 -6.80
C THR A 18 -2.55 17.87 -7.53
N ARG A 19 -2.96 19.15 -7.45
CA ARG A 19 -2.29 20.25 -8.16
C ARG A 19 -0.96 20.61 -7.52
N ASP A 20 -0.92 20.61 -6.19
CA ASP A 20 0.29 20.83 -5.40
C ASP A 20 1.39 19.82 -5.77
N ILE A 21 1.05 18.53 -5.70
CA ILE A 21 1.95 17.42 -6.05
C ILE A 21 2.39 17.54 -7.51
N TRP A 22 1.46 17.81 -8.45
CA TRP A 22 1.82 17.94 -9.86
C TRP A 22 2.78 19.11 -10.09
N GLN A 23 2.54 20.26 -9.47
CA GLN A 23 3.40 21.41 -9.61
C GLN A 23 4.83 21.10 -9.13
N HIS A 24 4.96 20.50 -7.95
CA HIS A 24 6.26 20.29 -7.35
C HIS A 24 7.01 19.06 -7.88
N ARG A 25 6.31 17.96 -8.19
CA ARG A 25 6.94 16.72 -8.69
C ARG A 25 7.14 16.66 -10.20
N VAL A 26 6.36 17.40 -10.98
CA VAL A 26 6.42 17.32 -12.46
C VAL A 26 6.87 18.62 -13.09
N ASN A 27 6.25 19.76 -12.73
CA ASN A 27 6.59 21.03 -13.36
C ASN A 27 7.93 21.60 -12.85
N ASN A 28 8.16 21.53 -11.53
CA ASN A 28 9.36 22.10 -10.91
C ASN A 28 10.45 21.05 -10.62
N VAL A 29 10.04 19.82 -10.26
CA VAL A 29 10.93 18.75 -9.80
C VAL A 29 11.78 19.20 -8.61
N ASP A 30 11.14 19.88 -7.64
CA ASP A 30 11.80 20.54 -6.50
C ASP A 30 11.51 19.88 -5.14
N TRP A 31 10.75 18.77 -5.12
CA TRP A 31 10.66 17.89 -3.96
C TRP A 31 11.57 16.67 -4.13
N GLU A 32 12.10 16.20 -3.00
CA GLU A 32 12.88 14.96 -2.92
C GLU A 32 12.11 13.76 -3.48
N GLU A 33 12.83 12.76 -4.00
CA GLU A 33 12.22 11.57 -4.61
C GLU A 33 11.29 10.83 -3.63
N ASP A 34 11.67 10.80 -2.35
CA ASP A 34 11.02 10.09 -1.25
C ASP A 34 10.13 10.98 -0.36
N TRP A 35 9.81 12.21 -0.79
CA TRP A 35 9.00 13.18 -0.03
C TRP A 35 7.75 12.59 0.63
N ILE A 36 7.08 11.64 -0.04
CA ILE A 36 5.83 11.04 0.40
C ILE A 36 5.95 10.36 1.77
N PHE A 37 7.13 9.84 2.12
CA PHE A 37 7.37 9.20 3.41
C PHE A 37 7.54 10.20 4.55
N ASN A 38 7.95 11.43 4.23
CA ASN A 38 8.11 12.52 5.19
C ASN A 38 6.87 13.43 5.27
N ASP A 39 5.88 13.18 4.43
CA ASP A 39 4.68 13.98 4.35
C ASP A 39 3.67 13.62 5.46
N TYR A 40 3.47 14.55 6.40
CA TYR A 40 2.56 14.35 7.54
C TYR A 40 1.08 14.18 7.17
N THR A 41 0.65 14.55 5.96
CA THR A 41 -0.75 14.41 5.52
C THR A 41 -1.02 12.97 5.13
N PHE A 42 -0.05 12.31 4.48
CA PHE A 42 -0.14 10.89 4.15
C PHE A 42 0.29 10.00 5.32
N ASN A 43 1.23 10.49 6.14
CA ASN A 43 1.71 9.87 7.38
C ASN A 43 2.07 8.39 7.24
N LEU A 44 2.67 8.00 6.11
CA LEU A 44 2.88 6.59 5.76
C LEU A 44 3.77 5.85 6.76
N LEU A 45 4.76 6.53 7.35
CA LEU A 45 5.67 5.91 8.32
C LEU A 45 5.06 5.70 9.72
N ASN A 46 3.93 6.35 10.02
CA ASN A 46 3.23 6.20 11.30
C ASN A 46 1.77 5.75 11.13
N CYS A 47 1.39 5.27 9.95
CA CYS A 47 0.08 4.67 9.71
C CYS A 47 0.05 3.22 10.20
N ASP A 48 -1.13 2.62 10.28
CA ASP A 48 -1.23 1.18 10.58
C ASP A 48 -0.77 0.31 9.40
N ASP A 49 -0.41 -0.93 9.72
CA ASP A 49 0.14 -1.88 8.76
C ASP A 49 -0.78 -2.09 7.53
N LEU A 50 -2.10 -2.08 7.71
CA LEU A 50 -3.04 -2.31 6.61
C LEU A 50 -3.05 -1.13 5.64
N ASN A 51 -3.04 0.10 6.15
CA ASN A 51 -2.93 1.31 5.33
C ASN A 51 -1.59 1.36 4.58
N PHE A 52 -0.48 0.98 5.22
CA PHE A 52 0.81 0.90 4.54
C PHE A 52 0.83 -0.18 3.45
N LEU A 53 0.26 -1.34 3.73
CA LEU A 53 0.12 -2.44 2.77
C LEU A 53 -0.77 -2.06 1.57
N ASP A 54 -1.86 -1.34 1.80
CA ASP A 54 -2.71 -0.81 0.74
C ASP A 54 -1.93 0.19 -0.12
N PHE A 55 -1.12 1.08 0.48
CA PHE A 55 -0.27 2.03 -0.26
C PHE A 55 0.68 1.32 -1.23
N ILE A 56 1.44 0.34 -0.76
CA ILE A 56 2.40 -0.37 -1.62
C ILE A 56 1.69 -1.21 -2.69
N CYS A 57 0.46 -1.67 -2.44
CA CYS A 57 -0.36 -2.31 -3.46
C CYS A 57 -0.83 -1.30 -4.53
N GLU A 58 -1.19 -0.08 -4.15
CA GLU A 58 -1.51 1.00 -5.10
C GLU A 58 -0.32 1.36 -5.99
N MET A 59 0.91 1.31 -5.44
CA MET A 59 2.12 1.55 -6.25
C MET A 59 2.21 0.59 -7.44
N ILE A 60 1.86 -0.68 -7.27
CA ILE A 60 1.89 -1.72 -8.33
C ILE A 60 0.53 -1.90 -9.03
N HIS A 61 -0.45 -1.05 -8.75
CA HIS A 61 -1.76 -1.14 -9.36
C HIS A 61 -1.68 -0.89 -10.88
N PRO A 62 -2.44 -1.61 -11.73
CA PRO A 62 -2.35 -1.52 -13.19
C PRO A 62 -2.55 -0.13 -13.81
N PHE A 63 -3.25 0.76 -13.10
CA PHE A 63 -3.44 2.15 -13.52
C PHE A 63 -2.24 3.04 -13.20
N ALA A 64 -1.55 2.79 -12.07
CA ALA A 64 -0.36 3.51 -11.68
C ALA A 64 0.89 3.00 -12.44
N ARG A 65 0.95 1.68 -12.69
CA ARG A 65 2.09 1.04 -13.34
C ARG A 65 1.64 -0.02 -14.34
N ALA A 66 1.80 0.29 -15.63
CA ALA A 66 1.41 -0.61 -16.71
C ALA A 66 2.49 -1.63 -17.13
N ASP A 67 3.77 -1.34 -16.83
CA ASP A 67 4.89 -2.22 -17.18
C ASP A 67 4.92 -3.45 -16.26
N LYS A 68 4.79 -4.63 -16.86
CA LYS A 68 4.75 -5.91 -16.12
C LYS A 68 6.08 -6.24 -15.44
N SER A 69 7.21 -5.86 -16.05
CA SER A 69 8.53 -6.12 -15.49
C SER A 69 8.77 -5.28 -14.24
N GLU A 70 8.35 -4.02 -14.26
CA GLU A 70 8.46 -3.13 -13.10
C GLU A 70 7.51 -3.55 -11.97
N VAL A 71 6.27 -3.96 -12.30
CA VAL A 71 5.34 -4.56 -11.33
C VAL A 71 5.95 -5.80 -10.68
N HIS A 72 6.55 -6.69 -11.47
CA HIS A 72 7.15 -7.92 -10.94
C HIS A 72 8.35 -7.63 -10.03
N LYS A 73 9.24 -6.71 -10.42
CA LYS A 73 10.39 -6.30 -9.59
C LYS A 73 9.93 -5.75 -8.24
N LEU A 74 8.94 -4.87 -8.23
CA LEU A 74 8.47 -4.25 -7.00
C LEU A 74 7.68 -5.22 -6.12
N LEU A 75 6.86 -6.08 -6.72
CA LEU A 75 6.20 -7.15 -5.99
C LEU A 75 7.23 -8.07 -5.30
N GLN A 76 8.33 -8.39 -5.97
CA GLN A 76 9.42 -9.18 -5.40
C GLN A 76 10.06 -8.45 -4.21
N ILE A 77 10.45 -7.18 -4.38
CA ILE A 77 11.01 -6.35 -3.30
C ILE A 77 10.07 -6.31 -2.09
N PHE A 78 8.78 -6.05 -2.31
CA PHE A 78 7.81 -5.99 -1.22
C PHE A 78 7.67 -7.34 -0.53
N THR A 79 7.52 -8.43 -1.28
CA THR A 79 7.35 -9.77 -0.72
C THR A 79 8.57 -10.20 0.11
N ASP A 80 9.77 -9.90 -0.36
CA ASP A 80 11.02 -10.25 0.33
C ASP A 80 11.16 -9.53 1.67
N ASN A 81 10.72 -8.27 1.75
CA ASN A 81 10.74 -7.51 2.99
C ASN A 81 9.60 -7.92 3.95
N LEU A 82 8.39 -8.16 3.46
CA LEU A 82 7.22 -8.49 4.29
C LEU A 82 7.23 -9.91 4.88
N THR A 83 7.94 -10.85 4.23
CA THR A 83 7.89 -12.28 4.60
C THR A 83 8.29 -12.53 6.05
N TYR A 84 9.21 -11.72 6.59
CA TYR A 84 9.71 -11.86 7.96
C TYR A 84 8.78 -11.23 9.01
N ASP A 85 7.88 -10.35 8.60
CA ASP A 85 6.98 -9.59 9.48
C ASP A 85 5.57 -10.20 9.57
N ASN A 86 5.38 -11.42 9.05
CA ASN A 86 4.08 -12.11 8.94
C ASN A 86 3.05 -11.36 8.09
N PHE A 87 3.50 -10.64 7.07
CA PHE A 87 2.63 -10.08 6.05
C PHE A 87 2.89 -10.73 4.70
N GLU A 88 1.89 -10.68 3.83
CA GLU A 88 2.01 -11.12 2.44
C GLU A 88 1.16 -10.26 1.51
N ILE A 89 1.63 -10.12 0.27
CA ILE A 89 0.87 -9.51 -0.82
C ILE A 89 0.37 -10.64 -1.72
N VAL A 90 -0.95 -10.69 -1.94
CA VAL A 90 -1.59 -11.74 -2.75
C VAL A 90 -2.42 -11.13 -3.87
N GLU A 91 -2.54 -11.85 -4.99
CA GLU A 91 -3.43 -11.44 -6.06
C GLU A 91 -4.89 -11.52 -5.57
N LYS A 92 -5.59 -10.38 -5.62
CA LYS A 92 -7.00 -10.25 -5.23
C LYS A 92 -7.92 -10.51 -6.41
N THR A 93 -7.61 -9.93 -7.57
CA THR A 93 -8.41 -10.01 -8.80
C THR A 93 -7.57 -9.57 -10.00
N ARG A 94 -8.20 -9.51 -11.19
CA ARG A 94 -7.60 -8.94 -12.40
C ARG A 94 -8.55 -7.97 -13.09
N ILE A 95 -7.99 -6.91 -13.67
CA ILE A 95 -8.70 -6.00 -14.61
C ILE A 95 -7.93 -6.00 -15.92
N SER A 96 -8.62 -6.28 -17.04
CA SER A 96 -8.00 -6.39 -18.37
C SER A 96 -6.80 -7.35 -18.38
N ASN A 97 -6.91 -8.46 -17.66
CA ASN A 97 -5.85 -9.46 -17.43
C ASN A 97 -4.56 -8.91 -16.77
N LYS A 98 -4.65 -7.76 -16.08
CA LYS A 98 -3.60 -7.22 -15.21
C LYS A 98 -3.97 -7.48 -13.75
N PRO A 99 -3.05 -8.03 -12.93
CA PRO A 99 -3.34 -8.37 -11.54
C PRO A 99 -3.53 -7.13 -10.67
N ILE A 100 -4.43 -7.24 -9.72
CA ILE A 100 -4.62 -6.32 -8.59
C ILE A 100 -4.29 -7.10 -7.33
N PHE A 101 -3.45 -6.51 -6.49
CA PHE A 101 -2.95 -7.14 -5.27
C PHE A 101 -3.62 -6.56 -4.03
N VAL A 102 -3.52 -7.29 -2.93
CA VAL A 102 -3.90 -6.84 -1.59
C VAL A 102 -2.89 -7.38 -0.59
N GLY A 103 -2.52 -6.56 0.39
CA GLY A 103 -1.72 -7.00 1.53
C GLY A 103 -2.59 -7.59 2.63
N ARG A 104 -2.09 -8.61 3.33
CA ARG A 104 -2.77 -9.21 4.47
C ARG A 104 -1.78 -9.82 5.46
N ILE A 105 -2.27 -10.10 6.68
CA ILE A 105 -1.54 -10.92 7.64
C ILE A 105 -1.45 -12.35 7.12
N LYS A 106 -0.23 -12.90 7.14
CA LYS A 106 0.08 -14.27 6.78
C LYS A 106 -0.46 -15.21 7.85
N ILE A 107 -1.45 -16.03 7.48
CA ILE A 107 -2.00 -17.02 8.40
C ILE A 107 -1.07 -18.24 8.42
N ASN A 108 -0.14 -18.29 9.36
CA ASN A 108 0.62 -19.51 9.62
C ASN A 108 -0.32 -20.54 10.27
N GLY A 109 -0.46 -21.72 9.64
CA GLY A 109 -1.39 -22.79 10.03
C GLY A 109 -1.23 -23.39 11.44
N LYS A 110 -0.42 -22.79 12.32
CA LYS A 110 -0.30 -23.15 13.74
C LYS A 110 -1.33 -22.46 14.64
N GLU A 111 -1.93 -21.33 14.24
CA GLU A 111 -2.88 -20.60 15.10
C GLU A 111 -4.34 -21.06 14.99
N SER A 112 -4.77 -21.71 13.90
CA SER A 112 -6.16 -22.16 13.77
C SER A 112 -6.49 -23.42 14.60
N SER A 113 -5.47 -24.15 15.08
CA SER A 113 -5.62 -25.37 15.87
C SER A 113 -5.85 -25.11 17.37
N ALA A 114 -5.56 -23.91 17.87
CA ALA A 114 -5.65 -23.61 19.31
C ALA A 114 -7.06 -23.24 19.81
N LYS A 115 -8.01 -22.92 18.91
CA LYS A 115 -9.39 -22.54 19.29
C LYS A 115 -10.43 -23.67 19.22
N LYS A 116 -10.06 -24.87 18.74
CA LYS A 116 -11.02 -26.00 18.60
C LYS A 116 -11.04 -26.99 19.77
N GLY A 117 -10.18 -26.84 20.78
CA GLY A 117 -10.04 -27.80 21.88
C GLY A 117 -10.68 -27.43 23.23
N ARG A 118 -11.30 -26.25 23.38
CA ARG A 118 -11.79 -25.77 24.70
C ARG A 118 -13.31 -25.80 24.89
N ALA A 119 -14.05 -26.28 23.90
CA ALA A 119 -15.47 -26.63 24.07
C ALA A 119 -15.58 -28.16 23.97
N ILE A 120 -16.37 -28.78 24.85
CA ILE A 120 -16.62 -30.24 24.96
C ILE A 120 -15.58 -31.00 25.82
N LYS A 121 -15.30 -30.50 27.02
CA LYS A 121 -15.14 -31.34 28.22
C LYS A 121 -15.66 -30.56 29.41
N ARG A 122 -16.93 -30.77 29.77
CA ARG A 122 -17.44 -30.64 31.14
C ARG A 122 -18.76 -31.39 31.25
N CYS A 123 -18.69 -32.39 32.13
CA CYS A 123 -19.68 -33.18 32.87
C CYS A 123 -21.14 -33.15 32.42
#